data_AF-I3ECZ4-F1
#
_entry.id   AF-I3ECZ4-F1
#
_cell.length_a   1.000
_cell.length_b   1.000
_cell.length_c   1.000
_cell.angle_alpha   90.00
_cell.angle_beta   90.00
_cell.angle_gamma   90.00
#
_symmetry.space_group_name_H-M   'P 1'
#
loop_
_entity.id
_entity.type
_entity.pdbx_description
1 polymer ?
#
loop_
_entity_poly.entity_id
_entity_poly.type
_entity_poly.pdbx_seq_one_letter_code
_entity_poly.pdbx_strand_id
1 'polypeptide(L)'
;FIRFLEFEHVSKHKIDILACLFLLAEGADIPLKVEHSKTGPVLVLKEIIAKSEKENKPENTQKSEEEKNKFSITMKGMCSIEKEDNTFKDKNVLQTRAADVINFFINNKTNPDIREGGEYAEPRTYEEFKTGKFLNNARWLIQYYIFKYLDGEEKIIEFAKTVYSMLKDCIEQKKSEGSNNEVKYLESIINKCFVKSSNANTSNAKHRAGILTTIYKESPLVNIFPFIGNVSAPEYRSVPSYNRKEDSFDSSNIYSNCVEAGLLSLFCCLAYDPKTKEYNIDHMGEVSPDLKRFFDTYNKQLETDTYEMHIEWSKVVA
;
A
#
# COMPACT_ATOMS: atom_id res chain seq x y z
N PHE A 1 9.91 3.60 3.19
CA PHE A 1 9.92 2.80 1.95
C PHE A 1 8.94 3.34 0.91
N ILE A 2 7.64 3.45 1.22
CA ILE A 2 6.61 3.96 0.29
C ILE A 2 7.03 5.25 -0.43
N ARG A 3 7.24 6.35 0.32
CA ARG A 3 7.71 7.63 -0.23
C ARG A 3 8.97 7.52 -1.10
N PHE A 4 9.88 6.59 -0.79
CA PHE A 4 11.10 6.41 -1.57
C PHE A 4 10.82 5.91 -2.99
N LEU A 5 9.84 5.01 -3.17
CA LEU A 5 9.44 4.51 -4.49
C LEU A 5 8.71 5.57 -5.35
N GLU A 6 8.27 6.66 -4.74
CA GLU A 6 7.54 7.75 -5.42
C GLU A 6 8.45 8.86 -5.94
N PHE A 7 9.73 8.89 -5.53
CA PHE A 7 10.67 9.86 -6.11
C PHE A 7 10.89 9.61 -7.59
N GLU A 8 10.92 10.68 -8.38
CA GLU A 8 11.02 10.64 -9.84
C GLU A 8 12.22 9.83 -10.34
N HIS A 9 13.38 9.94 -9.69
CA HIS A 9 14.58 9.19 -10.07
C HIS A 9 14.51 7.70 -9.70
N VAL A 10 13.60 7.31 -8.81
CA VAL A 10 13.36 5.92 -8.35
C VAL A 10 12.19 5.30 -9.11
N SER A 11 11.18 6.08 -9.47
CA SER A 11 9.90 5.61 -9.98
C SER A 11 10.04 4.76 -11.26
N LYS A 12 10.99 5.12 -12.14
CA LYS A 12 11.36 4.35 -13.34
C LYS A 12 11.91 2.94 -13.07
N HIS A 13 12.38 2.68 -11.85
CA HIS A 13 12.91 1.39 -11.41
C HIS A 13 11.97 0.68 -10.42
N LYS A 14 10.78 1.22 -10.18
CA LYS A 14 9.84 0.72 -9.17
C LYS A 14 9.50 -0.76 -9.39
N ILE A 15 9.23 -1.15 -10.63
CA ILE A 15 8.86 -2.53 -10.97
C ILE A 15 10.04 -3.47 -10.77
N ASP A 16 11.25 -3.10 -11.19
CA ASP A 16 12.46 -3.87 -10.93
C ASP A 16 12.69 -4.06 -9.42
N ILE A 17 12.55 -2.99 -8.63
CA ILE A 17 12.73 -3.05 -7.17
C ILE A 17 11.70 -3.99 -6.55
N LEU A 18 10.41 -3.84 -6.89
CA LEU A 18 9.36 -4.72 -6.37
C LEU A 18 9.59 -6.18 -6.78
N ALA A 19 10.03 -6.44 -8.02
CA ALA A 19 10.36 -7.79 -8.48
C ALA A 19 11.54 -8.39 -7.68
N CYS A 20 12.59 -7.61 -7.43
CA CYS A 20 13.72 -8.06 -6.61
C CYS A 20 13.27 -8.41 -5.18
N LEU A 21 12.47 -7.55 -4.54
CA LEU A 21 11.96 -7.80 -3.18
C LEU A 21 11.03 -9.02 -3.13
N PHE A 22 10.20 -9.23 -4.16
CA PHE A 22 9.36 -10.43 -4.29
C PHE A 22 10.21 -11.70 -4.36
N LEU A 23 11.25 -11.68 -5.20
CA LEU A 23 12.14 -12.83 -5.37
C LEU A 23 12.97 -13.11 -4.12
N LEU A 24 13.47 -12.08 -3.43
CA LEU A 24 14.12 -12.23 -2.13
C LEU A 24 13.16 -12.82 -1.08
N ALA A 25 11.91 -12.36 -1.03
CA ALA A 25 10.89 -12.92 -0.17
C ALA A 25 10.58 -14.39 -0.50
N GLU A 26 10.64 -14.78 -1.78
CA GLU A 26 10.54 -16.18 -2.18
C GLU A 26 11.83 -16.99 -1.97
N GLY A 27 12.94 -16.33 -1.66
CA GLY A 27 14.21 -16.97 -1.27
C GLY A 27 15.19 -17.15 -2.42
N ALA A 28 14.93 -16.52 -3.57
CA ALA A 28 15.90 -16.42 -4.65
C ALA A 28 17.05 -15.48 -4.26
N ASP A 29 18.26 -15.83 -4.69
CA ASP A 29 19.44 -15.02 -4.46
C ASP A 29 19.60 -13.97 -5.56
N ILE A 30 19.05 -12.77 -5.32
CA ILE A 30 19.11 -11.64 -6.25
C ILE A 30 20.26 -10.71 -5.87
N PRO A 31 21.08 -10.22 -6.82
CA PRO A 31 22.22 -9.35 -6.54
C PRO A 31 21.80 -7.89 -6.30
N LEU A 32 20.85 -7.69 -5.38
CA LEU A 32 20.41 -6.40 -4.87
C LEU A 32 21.13 -6.09 -3.55
N LYS A 33 21.73 -4.90 -3.43
CA LYS A 33 22.45 -4.46 -2.23
C LYS A 33 22.20 -2.99 -1.92
N VAL A 34 22.26 -2.65 -0.64
CA VAL A 34 22.35 -1.25 -0.19
C VAL A 34 23.79 -0.95 0.19
N GLU A 35 24.44 -0.13 -0.62
CA GLU A 35 25.82 0.30 -0.42
C GLU A 35 25.86 1.66 0.29
N HIS A 36 26.92 1.90 1.07
CA HIS A 36 27.13 3.18 1.76
C HIS A 36 28.13 4.01 0.96
N SER A 37 27.68 5.15 0.44
CA SER A 37 28.54 6.14 -0.22
C SER A 37 28.82 7.32 0.71
N LYS A 38 29.79 8.16 0.35
CA LYS A 38 30.03 9.47 1.01
C LYS A 38 28.78 10.35 1.06
N THR A 39 27.84 10.14 0.14
CA THR A 39 26.63 10.95 -0.03
C THR A 39 25.36 10.31 0.57
N GLY A 40 25.49 9.15 1.22
CA GLY A 40 24.38 8.38 1.79
C GLY A 40 24.20 7.00 1.14
N PRO A 41 23.14 6.26 1.52
CA PRO A 41 22.88 4.93 1.00
C PRO A 41 22.52 4.96 -0.49
N VAL A 42 22.99 3.96 -1.22
CA VAL A 42 22.76 3.75 -2.65
C VAL A 42 22.22 2.34 -2.84
N LEU A 43 21.09 2.23 -3.53
CA LEU A 43 20.51 0.94 -3.91
C LEU A 43 21.11 0.51 -5.25
N VAL A 44 21.77 -0.65 -5.26
CA VAL A 44 22.45 -1.19 -6.44
C VAL A 44 21.86 -2.55 -6.77
N LEU A 45 21.46 -2.70 -8.03
CA LEU A 45 21.12 -3.99 -8.61
C LEU A 45 22.14 -4.32 -9.70
N LYS A 46 22.83 -5.45 -9.56
CA LYS A 46 23.76 -5.93 -10.57
C LYS A 46 23.07 -6.79 -11.62
N GLU A 47 23.65 -6.87 -12.80
CA GLU A 47 23.19 -7.79 -13.85
C GLU A 47 23.34 -9.25 -13.39
N ILE A 48 22.36 -10.08 -13.74
CA ILE A 48 22.35 -11.53 -13.49
C ILE A 48 22.94 -12.17 -14.75
N ILE A 49 24.21 -12.57 -14.71
CA ILE A 49 24.98 -13.01 -15.90
C ILE A 49 25.40 -14.47 -15.74
N ALA A 50 25.14 -15.30 -16.76
CA ALA A 50 25.62 -16.69 -16.81
C ALA A 50 27.13 -16.77 -17.08
N LYS A 51 27.83 -17.76 -16.49
CA LYS A 51 29.29 -17.90 -16.62
C LYS A 51 29.80 -17.97 -18.07
N SER A 52 29.04 -18.57 -18.98
CA SER A 52 29.40 -18.65 -20.41
C SER A 52 29.51 -17.29 -21.10
N GLU A 53 28.86 -16.25 -20.59
CA GLU A 53 28.99 -14.89 -21.12
C GLU A 53 30.20 -14.14 -20.54
N LYS A 54 30.73 -14.60 -19.40
CA LYS A 54 31.96 -14.06 -18.80
C LYS A 54 33.21 -14.53 -19.55
N GLU A 55 33.21 -15.78 -20.01
CA GLU A 55 34.37 -16.41 -20.69
C GLU A 55 34.56 -15.98 -22.16
N ASN A 56 33.51 -15.49 -22.84
CA ASN A 56 33.59 -15.03 -24.23
C ASN A 56 34.16 -13.60 -24.41
N LYS A 57 34.70 -12.99 -23.34
CA LYS A 57 35.40 -11.69 -23.45
C LYS A 57 36.88 -11.91 -23.74
N PRO A 58 37.47 -11.24 -24.75
CA PRO A 58 38.87 -11.44 -25.12
C PRO A 58 39.82 -11.13 -23.96
N GLU A 59 40.79 -12.02 -23.74
CA GLU A 59 41.72 -12.11 -22.59
C GLU A 59 42.63 -10.88 -22.33
N ASN A 60 42.51 -9.80 -23.09
CA ASN A 60 43.39 -8.63 -22.98
C ASN A 60 42.86 -7.49 -22.09
N THR A 61 42.04 -7.78 -21.07
CA THR A 61 41.67 -6.76 -20.08
C THR A 61 41.69 -7.33 -18.66
N GLN A 62 42.90 -7.59 -18.16
CA GLN A 62 43.17 -7.66 -16.71
C GLN A 62 43.03 -6.26 -16.08
N LYS A 63 41.79 -5.78 -15.98
CA LYS A 63 41.37 -4.75 -15.03
C LYS A 63 40.03 -5.19 -14.49
N SER A 64 40.02 -5.62 -13.23
CA SER A 64 38.87 -5.87 -12.34
C SER A 64 37.53 -6.08 -13.06
N GLU A 65 37.03 -7.31 -13.09
CA GLU A 65 35.66 -7.64 -13.51
C GLU A 65 34.62 -6.86 -12.68
N GLU A 66 34.36 -5.60 -13.05
CA GLU A 66 33.28 -4.82 -12.48
C GLU A 66 31.97 -5.38 -13.04
N GLU A 67 31.30 -6.19 -12.23
CA GLU A 67 29.93 -6.62 -12.47
C GLU A 67 29.09 -5.38 -12.84
N LYS A 68 28.53 -5.36 -14.05
CA LYS A 68 27.75 -4.22 -14.54
C LYS A 68 26.50 -4.06 -13.68
N ASN A 69 26.23 -2.80 -13.30
CA ASN A 69 25.03 -2.45 -12.56
C ASN A 69 23.86 -2.28 -13.54
N LYS A 70 22.77 -3.04 -13.35
CA LYS A 70 21.49 -2.80 -14.02
C LYS A 70 20.95 -1.41 -13.64
N PHE A 71 21.07 -1.07 -12.35
CA PHE A 71 20.89 0.31 -11.89
C PHE A 71 21.69 0.59 -10.61
N SER A 72 21.93 1.87 -10.36
CA SER A 72 22.46 2.39 -9.10
C SER A 72 21.72 3.68 -8.77
N ILE A 73 21.00 3.69 -7.65
CA ILE A 73 20.05 4.76 -7.30
C ILE A 73 20.37 5.30 -5.92
N THR A 74 20.59 6.60 -5.81
CA THR A 74 20.77 7.21 -4.49
C THR A 74 19.47 7.20 -3.70
N MET A 75 19.53 6.75 -2.45
CA MET A 75 18.39 6.69 -1.52
C MET A 75 18.20 8.03 -0.80
N LYS A 76 18.10 9.11 -1.58
CA LYS A 76 17.76 10.46 -1.13
C LYS A 76 16.65 11.01 -2.00
N GLY A 77 15.80 11.87 -1.46
CA GLY A 77 14.82 12.58 -2.28
C GLY A 77 14.49 13.95 -1.69
N MET A 78 14.04 14.84 -2.57
CA MET A 78 13.64 16.19 -2.19
C MET A 78 12.39 16.10 -1.31
N CYS A 79 12.42 16.73 -0.15
CA CYS A 79 11.30 16.82 0.77
C CYS A 79 11.14 18.27 1.19
N SER A 80 9.93 18.82 1.07
CA SER A 80 9.57 20.08 1.70
C SER A 80 9.43 19.84 3.20
N ILE A 81 10.28 20.49 3.98
CA ILE A 81 10.29 20.39 5.44
C ILE A 81 9.79 21.72 5.99
N GLU A 82 8.76 21.65 6.81
CA GLU A 82 8.26 22.78 7.58
C GLU A 82 9.28 23.18 8.65
N LYS A 83 9.55 24.47 8.74
CA LYS A 83 10.40 25.05 9.78
C LYS A 83 9.54 25.60 10.91
N GLU A 84 10.21 25.94 12.02
CA GLU A 84 9.61 26.61 13.19
C GLU A 84 8.92 27.95 12.87
N ASP A 85 9.26 28.58 11.74
CA ASP A 85 8.64 29.82 11.25
C ASP A 85 7.44 29.57 10.31
N ASN A 86 6.94 28.33 10.22
CA ASN A 86 5.90 27.87 9.29
C ASN A 86 6.27 28.06 7.80
N THR A 87 7.55 28.24 7.47
CA THR A 87 8.03 28.25 6.08
C THR A 87 8.51 26.86 5.65
N PHE A 88 8.33 26.54 4.38
CA PHE A 88 8.80 25.28 3.81
C PHE A 88 10.16 25.46 3.15
N LYS A 89 11.09 24.54 3.42
CA LYS A 89 12.36 24.47 2.69
C LYS A 89 12.54 23.07 2.11
N ASP A 90 12.84 23.03 0.82
CA ASP A 90 13.19 21.78 0.17
C ASP A 90 14.59 21.34 0.61
N LYS A 91 14.67 20.12 1.10
CA LYS A 91 15.92 19.48 1.51
C LYS A 91 15.98 18.07 0.94
N ASN A 92 17.17 17.68 0.49
CA ASN A 92 17.44 16.27 0.19
C ASN A 92 17.52 15.48 1.49
N VAL A 93 16.54 14.61 1.71
CA VAL A 93 16.46 13.76 2.91
C VAL A 93 16.85 12.33 2.57
N LEU A 94 17.77 11.78 3.37
CA LEU A 94 18.19 10.38 3.28
C LEU A 94 17.04 9.45 3.68
N GLN A 95 16.82 8.41 2.88
CA GLN A 95 15.74 7.44 3.07
C GLN A 95 16.24 6.21 3.82
N THR A 96 16.81 6.40 5.01
CA THR A 96 17.37 5.30 5.84
C THR A 96 16.33 4.23 6.14
N ARG A 97 15.09 4.60 6.49
CA ARG A 97 13.99 3.64 6.66
C ARG A 97 13.66 2.83 5.41
N ALA A 98 13.90 3.37 4.21
CA ALA A 98 13.73 2.59 2.99
C ALA A 98 14.87 1.58 2.81
N ALA A 99 16.10 1.98 3.17
CA ALA A 99 17.24 1.06 3.20
C ALA A 99 17.01 -0.08 4.21
N ASP A 100 16.49 0.22 5.41
CA ASP A 100 16.19 -0.78 6.44
C ASP A 100 15.18 -1.82 5.93
N VAL A 101 14.12 -1.37 5.25
CA VAL A 101 13.13 -2.27 4.65
C VAL A 101 13.76 -3.16 3.58
N ILE A 102 14.59 -2.60 2.68
CA ILE A 102 15.25 -3.40 1.64
C ILE A 102 16.22 -4.41 2.27
N ASN A 103 17.01 -3.98 3.25
CA ASN A 103 17.92 -4.85 3.99
C ASN A 103 17.16 -5.95 4.75
N PHE A 104 15.95 -5.67 5.25
CA PHE A 104 15.10 -6.70 5.85
C PHE A 104 14.80 -7.84 4.85
N PHE A 105 14.44 -7.54 3.59
CA PHE A 105 14.24 -8.56 2.56
C PHE A 105 15.53 -9.32 2.24
N ILE A 106 16.65 -8.60 2.08
CA ILE A 106 17.96 -9.20 1.77
C ILE A 106 18.39 -10.18 2.88
N ASN A 107 18.28 -9.76 4.14
CA ASN A 107 18.74 -10.51 5.30
C ASN A 107 17.84 -11.71 5.61
N ASN A 108 16.54 -11.63 5.28
CA ASN A 108 15.59 -12.70 5.58
C ASN A 108 15.34 -13.67 4.40
N LYS A 109 16.04 -13.52 3.27
CA LYS A 109 15.81 -14.38 2.08
C LYS A 109 15.98 -15.89 2.37
N THR A 110 16.79 -16.29 3.34
CA THR A 110 16.96 -17.71 3.73
C THR A 110 16.48 -18.01 5.15
N ASN A 111 15.79 -17.07 5.81
CA ASN A 111 15.34 -17.26 7.19
C ASN A 111 14.27 -18.38 7.27
N PRO A 112 14.49 -19.48 8.01
CA PRO A 112 13.55 -20.59 8.11
C PRO A 112 12.23 -20.20 8.79
N ASP A 113 12.22 -19.20 9.68
CA ASP A 113 11.03 -18.82 10.46
C ASP A 113 9.92 -18.24 9.58
N ILE A 114 10.26 -17.70 8.42
CA ILE A 114 9.30 -17.15 7.44
C ILE A 114 8.93 -18.15 6.33
N ARG A 115 9.45 -19.38 6.41
CA ARG A 115 9.24 -20.47 5.43
C ARG A 115 8.22 -21.49 5.96
N GLU A 116 7.92 -22.51 5.16
CA GLU A 116 6.95 -23.53 5.54
C GLU A 116 7.37 -24.25 6.84
N GLY A 117 6.47 -24.28 7.82
CA GLY A 117 6.73 -24.83 9.15
C GLY A 117 7.42 -23.87 10.13
N GLY A 118 7.78 -22.66 9.69
CA GLY A 118 8.33 -21.60 10.56
C GLY A 118 7.26 -20.87 11.36
N GLU A 119 7.68 -20.15 12.41
CA GLU A 119 6.79 -19.42 13.32
C GLU A 119 5.94 -18.35 12.61
N TYR A 120 6.50 -17.72 11.58
CA TYR A 120 5.87 -16.64 10.80
C TYR A 120 5.47 -17.13 9.40
N ALA A 121 5.34 -18.44 9.18
CA ALA A 121 4.92 -19.02 7.91
C ALA A 121 3.53 -18.51 7.47
N GLU A 122 3.23 -18.64 6.18
CA GLU A 122 1.86 -18.45 5.70
C GLU A 122 0.92 -19.49 6.36
N PRO A 123 -0.24 -19.06 6.88
CA PRO A 123 -1.12 -19.93 7.63
C PRO A 123 -1.78 -20.96 6.70
N ARG A 124 -1.78 -22.22 7.13
CA ARG A 124 -2.46 -23.34 6.47
C ARG A 124 -3.77 -23.70 7.15
N THR A 125 -4.00 -23.19 8.36
CA THR A 125 -5.23 -23.41 9.13
C THR A 125 -5.83 -22.09 9.62
N TYR A 126 -7.12 -22.12 9.94
CA TYR A 126 -7.80 -20.96 10.52
C TYR A 126 -7.21 -20.55 11.89
N GLU A 127 -6.76 -21.52 12.69
CA GLU A 127 -6.12 -21.25 13.98
C GLU A 127 -4.79 -20.51 13.81
N GLU A 128 -3.95 -20.93 12.85
CA GLU A 128 -2.71 -20.23 12.50
C GLU A 128 -3.00 -18.81 12.00
N PHE A 129 -4.02 -18.65 11.13
CA PHE A 129 -4.41 -17.34 10.62
C PHE A 129 -4.78 -16.37 11.74
N LYS A 130 -5.57 -16.82 12.74
CA LYS A 130 -5.97 -15.99 13.89
C LYS A 130 -4.80 -15.49 14.73
N THR A 131 -3.65 -16.17 14.71
CA THR A 131 -2.47 -15.69 15.46
C THR A 131 -1.89 -14.38 14.90
N GLY A 132 -2.13 -14.09 13.62
CA GLY A 132 -1.56 -12.93 12.94
C GLY A 132 -0.04 -12.96 12.77
N LYS A 133 0.66 -14.02 13.20
CA LYS A 133 2.13 -14.09 13.16
C LYS A 133 2.68 -13.96 11.74
N PHE A 134 1.98 -14.49 10.75
CA PHE A 134 2.34 -14.39 9.33
C PHE A 134 2.48 -12.94 8.82
N LEU A 135 1.92 -11.95 9.53
CA LEU A 135 2.09 -10.53 9.20
C LEU A 135 3.55 -10.07 9.32
N ASN A 136 4.37 -10.77 10.12
CA ASN A 136 5.80 -10.53 10.27
C ASN A 136 6.64 -11.23 9.17
N ASN A 137 6.01 -11.72 8.10
CA ASN A 137 6.65 -12.40 7.00
C ASN A 137 7.00 -11.45 5.84
N ALA A 138 8.20 -11.55 5.29
CA ALA A 138 8.59 -10.80 4.09
C ALA A 138 7.67 -11.06 2.88
N ARG A 139 7.17 -12.29 2.72
CA ARG A 139 6.19 -12.65 1.67
C ARG A 139 4.88 -11.88 1.82
N TRP A 140 4.42 -11.65 3.04
CA TRP A 140 3.24 -10.84 3.30
C TRP A 140 3.50 -9.36 3.01
N LEU A 141 4.65 -8.85 3.48
CA LEU A 141 5.02 -7.45 3.30
C LEU A 141 5.12 -7.04 1.82
N ILE A 142 5.70 -7.89 0.96
CA ILE A 142 5.79 -7.58 -0.46
C ILE A 142 4.42 -7.59 -1.16
N GLN A 143 3.49 -8.46 -0.74
CA GLN A 143 2.12 -8.45 -1.27
C GLN A 143 1.42 -7.11 -0.99
N TYR A 144 1.59 -6.55 0.21
CA TYR A 144 1.07 -5.22 0.54
C TYR A 144 1.66 -4.12 -0.36
N TYR A 145 2.98 -4.15 -0.63
CA TYR A 145 3.60 -3.17 -1.52
C TYR A 145 3.16 -3.33 -2.98
N ILE A 146 3.03 -4.56 -3.48
CA ILE A 146 2.49 -4.85 -4.80
C ILE A 146 1.07 -4.29 -4.92
N PHE A 147 0.20 -4.61 -3.96
CA PHE A 147 -1.19 -4.12 -3.93
C PHE A 147 -1.25 -2.59 -3.90
N LYS A 148 -0.38 -1.94 -3.12
CA LYS A 148 -0.35 -0.47 -3.00
C LYS A 148 0.14 0.23 -4.27
N TYR A 149 1.06 -0.36 -5.02
CA TYR A 149 1.76 0.34 -6.12
C TYR A 149 1.34 -0.07 -7.53
N LEU A 150 0.81 -1.27 -7.68
CA LEU A 150 0.42 -1.82 -8.97
C LEU A 150 -1.11 -1.79 -9.05
N ASP A 151 -1.64 -0.59 -9.31
CA ASP A 151 -3.06 -0.25 -9.36
C ASP A 151 -3.69 -0.37 -10.78
N GLY A 152 -2.96 -0.94 -11.73
CA GLY A 152 -3.41 -1.11 -13.11
C GLY A 152 -2.96 -2.43 -13.72
N GLU A 153 -3.79 -2.97 -14.61
CA GLU A 153 -3.54 -4.24 -15.31
C GLU A 153 -2.17 -4.24 -16.01
N GLU A 154 -1.84 -3.15 -16.73
CA GLU A 154 -0.57 -3.01 -17.44
C GLU A 154 0.63 -3.14 -16.50
N LYS A 155 0.61 -2.45 -15.34
CA LYS A 155 1.68 -2.49 -14.35
C LYS A 155 1.82 -3.88 -13.71
N ILE A 156 0.71 -4.58 -13.48
CA ILE A 156 0.72 -5.96 -12.97
C ILE A 156 1.31 -6.92 -14.01
N ILE A 157 0.95 -6.78 -15.28
CA ILE A 157 1.51 -7.57 -16.39
C ILE A 157 3.01 -7.31 -16.51
N GLU A 158 3.43 -6.05 -16.46
CA GLU A 158 4.85 -5.67 -16.52
C GLU A 158 5.63 -6.25 -15.35
N PHE A 159 5.10 -6.15 -14.12
CA PHE A 159 5.69 -6.80 -12.95
C PHE A 159 5.82 -8.32 -13.12
N ALA A 160 4.77 -8.99 -13.58
CA ALA A 160 4.80 -10.44 -13.80
C ALA A 160 5.86 -10.84 -14.84
N LYS A 161 5.99 -10.07 -15.94
CA LYS A 161 7.04 -10.26 -16.96
C LYS A 161 8.44 -10.06 -16.36
N THR A 162 8.64 -9.01 -15.57
CA THR A 162 9.93 -8.71 -14.93
C THR A 162 10.34 -9.81 -13.95
N VAL A 163 9.42 -10.27 -13.10
CA VAL A 163 9.65 -11.41 -12.18
C VAL A 163 10.02 -12.68 -12.96
N TYR A 164 9.28 -12.99 -14.04
CA TYR A 164 9.55 -14.17 -14.86
C TYR A 164 10.92 -14.10 -15.53
N SER A 165 11.29 -12.95 -16.12
CA SER A 165 12.59 -12.74 -16.75
C SER A 165 13.73 -12.90 -15.74
N MET A 166 13.65 -12.21 -14.59
CA MET A 166 14.68 -12.31 -13.55
C MET A 166 14.86 -13.74 -13.04
N LEU A 167 13.76 -14.49 -12.86
CA LEU A 167 13.84 -15.91 -12.47
C LEU A 167 14.53 -16.76 -13.53
N LYS A 168 14.28 -16.52 -14.82
CA LYS A 168 14.94 -17.22 -15.92
C LYS A 168 16.44 -16.95 -15.91
N ASP A 169 16.83 -15.68 -15.79
CA ASP A 169 18.23 -15.27 -15.71
C ASP A 169 18.93 -15.95 -14.51
N CYS A 170 18.28 -15.98 -13.34
CA CYS A 170 18.78 -16.69 -12.16
C CYS A 170 18.96 -18.19 -12.42
N ILE A 171 17.98 -18.85 -13.06
CA ILE A 171 18.05 -20.28 -13.36
C ILE A 171 19.23 -20.58 -14.31
N GLU A 172 19.41 -19.77 -15.35
CA GLU A 172 20.50 -19.92 -16.32
C GLU A 172 21.86 -19.72 -15.65
N GLN A 173 21.99 -18.68 -14.81
CA GLN A 173 23.17 -18.47 -13.99
C GLN A 173 23.46 -19.70 -13.11
N LYS A 174 22.48 -20.19 -12.35
CA LYS A 174 22.66 -21.33 -11.44
C LYS A 174 22.93 -22.65 -12.16
N LYS A 175 22.40 -22.83 -13.38
CA LYS A 175 22.75 -23.96 -14.26
C LYS A 175 24.23 -23.88 -14.66
N SER A 176 24.71 -22.70 -15.03
CA SER A 176 26.13 -22.49 -15.37
C SER A 176 27.07 -22.68 -14.17
N GLU A 177 26.57 -22.45 -12.94
CA GLU A 177 27.31 -22.68 -11.69
C GLU A 177 27.35 -24.15 -11.26
N GLY A 178 26.52 -25.03 -11.84
CA GLY A 178 26.40 -26.44 -11.44
C GLY A 178 25.49 -26.67 -10.23
N SER A 179 24.73 -25.66 -9.79
CA SER A 179 23.89 -25.69 -8.58
C SER A 179 22.52 -26.31 -8.82
N ASN A 180 22.49 -27.62 -9.10
CA ASN A 180 21.25 -28.34 -9.48
C ASN A 180 20.10 -28.22 -8.46
N ASN A 181 20.39 -28.15 -7.15
CA ASN A 181 19.37 -28.00 -6.11
C ASN A 181 18.74 -26.60 -6.14
N GLU A 182 19.54 -25.55 -6.31
CA GLU A 182 19.05 -24.18 -6.44
C GLU A 182 18.23 -24.00 -7.71
N VAL A 183 18.66 -24.62 -8.82
CA VAL A 183 17.88 -24.64 -10.07
C VAL A 183 16.50 -25.25 -9.86
N LYS A 184 16.41 -26.43 -9.23
CA LYS A 184 15.13 -27.06 -8.90
C LYS A 184 14.26 -26.18 -8.02
N TYR A 185 14.86 -25.50 -7.03
CA TYR A 185 14.15 -24.57 -6.16
C TYR A 185 13.59 -23.38 -6.94
N LEU A 186 14.38 -22.72 -7.78
CA LEU A 186 13.94 -21.61 -8.62
C LEU A 186 12.86 -22.05 -9.63
N GLU A 187 12.98 -23.24 -10.22
CA GLU A 187 11.94 -23.82 -11.09
C GLU A 187 10.64 -24.09 -10.31
N SER A 188 10.72 -24.45 -9.02
CA SER A 188 9.53 -24.59 -8.16
C SER A 188 8.82 -23.24 -7.92
N ILE A 189 9.57 -22.14 -7.79
CA ILE A 189 9.00 -20.79 -7.69
C ILE A 189 8.26 -20.42 -8.98
N ILE A 190 8.83 -20.75 -10.16
CA ILE A 190 8.14 -20.55 -11.44
C ILE A 190 6.80 -21.30 -11.46
N ASN A 191 6.79 -22.57 -11.07
CA ASN A 191 5.57 -23.38 -11.08
C ASN A 191 4.53 -22.90 -10.06
N LYS A 192 4.96 -22.28 -8.95
CA LYS A 192 4.08 -21.65 -7.96
C LYS A 192 3.43 -20.38 -8.53
N CYS A 193 4.19 -19.56 -9.24
CA CYS A 193 3.76 -18.22 -9.67
C CYS A 193 3.12 -18.18 -11.06
N PHE A 194 3.50 -19.10 -11.97
CA PHE A 194 3.13 -19.04 -13.38
C PHE A 194 2.57 -20.37 -13.88
N VAL A 195 1.60 -20.29 -14.81
CA VAL A 195 1.01 -21.44 -15.49
C VAL A 195 1.21 -21.31 -17.00
N LYS A 196 1.48 -22.43 -17.68
CA LYS A 196 1.55 -22.47 -19.14
C LYS A 196 0.16 -22.22 -19.73
N SER A 197 0.07 -21.43 -20.80
CA SER A 197 -1.19 -21.13 -21.49
C SER A 197 -1.94 -22.37 -21.97
N SER A 198 -1.22 -23.41 -22.41
CA SER A 198 -1.80 -24.72 -22.78
C SER A 198 -2.55 -25.39 -21.62
N ASN A 199 -2.15 -25.10 -20.39
CA ASN A 199 -2.71 -25.64 -19.15
C ASN A 199 -3.59 -24.60 -18.43
N ALA A 200 -3.74 -23.39 -19.00
CA ALA A 200 -4.50 -22.30 -18.39
C ALA A 200 -6.03 -22.50 -18.48
N ASN A 201 -6.48 -23.52 -19.20
CA ASN A 201 -7.86 -24.03 -19.12
C ASN A 201 -8.08 -24.67 -17.75
N THR A 202 -8.38 -23.88 -16.72
CA THR A 202 -8.79 -24.45 -15.44
C THR A 202 -9.97 -23.69 -14.87
N SER A 203 -11.07 -24.42 -14.67
CA SER A 203 -12.15 -24.07 -13.75
C SER A 203 -11.62 -23.44 -12.45
N ASN A 204 -10.44 -23.86 -11.97
CA ASN A 204 -9.77 -23.33 -10.78
C ASN A 204 -9.37 -21.85 -10.87
N ALA A 205 -8.84 -21.38 -12.00
CA ALA A 205 -8.51 -19.97 -12.18
C ALA A 205 -9.77 -19.10 -12.19
N LYS A 206 -10.82 -19.56 -12.91
CA LYS A 206 -12.15 -18.92 -12.89
C LYS A 206 -12.79 -18.96 -11.51
N HIS A 207 -12.62 -20.05 -10.76
CA HIS A 207 -13.13 -20.21 -9.41
C HIS A 207 -12.43 -19.26 -8.41
N ARG A 208 -11.09 -19.15 -8.48
CA ARG A 208 -10.33 -18.18 -7.65
C ARG A 208 -10.72 -16.75 -7.98
N ALA A 209 -10.80 -16.40 -9.28
CA ALA A 209 -11.28 -15.10 -9.70
C ALA A 209 -12.72 -14.85 -9.23
N GLY A 210 -13.60 -15.87 -9.26
CA GLY A 210 -14.97 -15.80 -8.75
C GLY A 210 -15.04 -15.58 -7.24
N ILE A 211 -14.21 -16.28 -6.45
CA ILE A 211 -14.09 -16.06 -5.00
C ILE A 211 -13.62 -14.64 -4.71
N LEU A 212 -12.54 -14.19 -5.35
CA LEU A 212 -12.03 -12.83 -5.19
C LEU A 212 -13.10 -11.82 -5.60
N THR A 213 -13.77 -12.02 -6.73
CA THR A 213 -14.88 -11.17 -7.17
C THR A 213 -16.01 -11.16 -6.13
N THR A 214 -16.30 -12.27 -5.47
CA THR A 214 -17.33 -12.33 -4.43
C THR A 214 -16.90 -11.57 -3.16
N ILE A 215 -15.66 -11.78 -2.72
CA ILE A 215 -15.08 -11.10 -1.55
C ILE A 215 -14.92 -9.58 -1.78
N TYR A 216 -14.62 -9.16 -3.01
CA TYR A 216 -14.32 -7.77 -3.35
C TYR A 216 -15.48 -6.99 -4.00
N LYS A 217 -16.48 -7.66 -4.64
CA LYS A 217 -17.68 -6.97 -5.16
C LYS A 217 -18.51 -6.38 -4.03
N GLU A 218 -18.62 -7.13 -2.95
CA GLU A 218 -19.14 -6.61 -1.69
C GLU A 218 -17.94 -6.14 -0.89
N SER A 219 -17.36 -4.98 -1.24
CA SER A 219 -16.33 -4.39 -0.38
C SER A 219 -16.90 -4.35 1.03
N PRO A 220 -16.40 -5.16 1.98
CA PRO A 220 -17.00 -5.23 3.30
C PRO A 220 -16.94 -3.86 3.98
N LEU A 221 -16.00 -3.01 3.54
CA LEU A 221 -15.75 -1.65 4.01
C LEU A 221 -16.71 -0.62 3.41
N VAL A 222 -17.21 -0.82 2.19
CA VAL A 222 -18.18 0.11 1.58
C VAL A 222 -19.45 0.00 2.41
N ASN A 223 -19.83 1.11 3.06
CA ASN A 223 -20.95 1.25 3.98
C ASN A 223 -20.71 0.82 5.44
N ILE A 224 -19.47 0.57 5.93
CA ILE A 224 -19.23 0.43 7.39
C ILE A 224 -19.26 1.81 8.07
N PHE A 225 -18.72 2.81 7.38
CA PHE A 225 -18.66 4.19 7.84
C PHE A 225 -19.51 5.09 6.95
N PRO A 226 -20.06 6.20 7.48
CA PRO A 226 -20.82 7.16 6.70
C PRO A 226 -19.94 7.92 5.68
N PHE A 227 -18.61 7.95 5.86
CA PHE A 227 -17.67 8.72 5.04
C PHE A 227 -16.63 7.83 4.36
N ILE A 228 -17.06 6.99 3.41
CA ILE A 228 -16.15 6.11 2.68
C ILE A 228 -16.47 6.12 1.18
N GLY A 229 -15.42 5.99 0.35
CA GLY A 229 -15.56 6.08 -1.11
C GLY A 229 -15.72 7.53 -1.55
N ASN A 230 -16.83 7.83 -2.24
CA ASN A 230 -17.10 9.17 -2.79
C ASN A 230 -17.84 10.10 -1.81
N VAL A 231 -18.14 9.63 -0.59
CA VAL A 231 -18.82 10.41 0.44
C VAL A 231 -17.77 11.00 1.39
N SER A 232 -17.63 12.33 1.41
CA SER A 232 -16.75 13.05 2.31
C SER A 232 -17.45 13.43 3.62
N ALA A 233 -16.65 13.64 4.67
CA ALA A 233 -17.15 14.30 5.87
C ALA A 233 -17.58 15.74 5.54
N PRO A 234 -18.59 16.30 6.22
CA PRO A 234 -19.02 17.69 6.01
C PRO A 234 -17.87 18.68 6.17
N GLU A 235 -17.71 19.56 5.18
CA GLU A 235 -16.71 20.62 5.22
C GLU A 235 -17.18 21.79 6.07
N TYR A 236 -16.25 22.56 6.64
CA TYR A 236 -16.61 23.76 7.38
C TYR A 236 -17.03 24.87 6.41
N ARG A 237 -17.97 25.70 6.85
CA ARG A 237 -18.51 26.83 6.09
C ARG A 237 -18.69 28.05 6.99
N SER A 238 -18.80 29.20 6.35
CA SER A 238 -19.19 30.45 7.02
C SER A 238 -20.71 30.47 7.18
N VAL A 239 -21.22 30.53 8.41
CA VAL A 239 -22.65 30.55 8.72
C VAL A 239 -22.99 31.69 9.70
N PRO A 240 -24.21 32.25 9.67
CA PRO A 240 -24.69 33.19 10.68
C PRO A 240 -24.80 32.54 12.05
N SER A 241 -24.56 33.30 13.11
CA SER A 241 -24.78 32.83 14.48
C SER A 241 -26.26 32.68 14.79
N TYR A 242 -26.64 31.55 15.37
CA TYR A 242 -27.99 31.30 15.86
C TYR A 242 -28.13 31.73 17.33
N ASN A 243 -29.14 32.53 17.63
CA ASN A 243 -29.49 32.95 18.98
C ASN A 243 -30.66 32.11 19.49
N ARG A 244 -30.36 31.14 20.35
CA ARG A 244 -31.35 30.22 20.94
C ARG A 244 -32.41 30.91 21.80
N LYS A 245 -32.12 32.08 22.39
CA LYS A 245 -33.09 32.80 23.24
C LYS A 245 -34.15 33.52 22.41
N GLU A 246 -33.76 34.01 21.23
CA GLU A 246 -34.61 34.77 20.33
C GLU A 246 -35.16 33.92 19.18
N ASP A 247 -34.71 32.66 19.08
CA ASP A 247 -35.01 31.71 18.00
C ASP A 247 -34.79 32.33 16.62
N SER A 248 -33.66 33.01 16.46
CA SER A 248 -33.36 33.81 15.28
C SER A 248 -31.89 33.73 14.88
N PHE A 249 -31.62 33.98 13.60
CA PHE A 249 -30.25 34.07 13.08
C PHE A 249 -29.81 35.53 12.99
N ASP A 250 -28.60 35.81 13.46
CA ASP A 250 -27.95 37.10 13.28
C ASP A 250 -27.10 37.05 12.00
N SER A 251 -27.65 37.58 10.91
CA SER A 251 -26.94 37.69 9.63
C SER A 251 -25.77 38.68 9.66
N SER A 252 -25.68 39.55 10.68
CA SER A 252 -24.57 40.48 10.83
C SER A 252 -23.33 39.83 11.45
N ASN A 253 -23.50 38.68 12.11
CA ASN A 253 -22.43 37.93 12.76
C ASN A 253 -22.22 36.57 12.10
N ILE A 254 -21.30 36.53 11.14
CA ILE A 254 -20.94 35.32 10.38
C ILE A 254 -19.61 34.77 10.91
N TYR A 255 -19.56 33.47 11.18
CA TYR A 255 -18.36 32.79 11.68
C TYR A 255 -18.10 31.48 10.93
N SER A 256 -16.86 30.97 11.05
CA SER A 256 -16.49 29.65 10.51
C SER A 256 -16.90 28.55 11.48
N ASN A 257 -17.75 27.62 11.03
CA ASN A 257 -18.30 26.57 11.88
C ASN A 257 -17.41 25.32 11.98
N CYS A 258 -16.09 25.45 11.91
CA CYS A 258 -15.17 24.31 11.82
C CYS A 258 -15.32 23.28 12.96
N VAL A 259 -15.56 23.75 14.19
CA VAL A 259 -15.84 22.87 15.34
C VAL A 259 -17.17 22.15 15.16
N GLU A 260 -18.19 22.84 14.69
CA GLU A 260 -19.53 22.29 14.50
C GLU A 260 -19.57 21.27 13.37
N ALA A 261 -18.86 21.52 12.27
CA ALA A 261 -18.70 20.57 11.17
C ALA A 261 -17.97 19.29 11.64
N GLY A 262 -16.98 19.43 12.53
CA GLY A 262 -16.33 18.30 13.19
C GLY A 262 -17.30 17.50 14.09
N LEU A 263 -18.14 18.20 14.86
CA LEU A 263 -19.18 17.56 15.67
C LEU A 263 -20.23 16.87 14.80
N LEU A 264 -20.68 17.49 13.71
CA LEU A 264 -21.61 16.88 12.76
C LEU A 264 -21.03 15.57 12.21
N SER A 265 -19.76 15.59 11.81
CA SER A 265 -19.05 14.40 11.33
C SER A 265 -19.07 13.29 12.38
N LEU A 266 -18.79 13.63 13.64
CA LEU A 266 -18.82 12.67 14.74
C LEU A 266 -20.21 12.08 14.98
N PHE A 267 -21.25 12.92 14.98
CA PHE A 267 -22.63 12.48 15.19
C PHE A 267 -23.12 11.59 14.05
N CYS A 268 -22.78 11.90 12.80
CA CYS A 268 -23.04 11.03 11.67
C CYS A 268 -22.38 9.65 11.87
N CYS A 269 -21.13 9.60 12.34
CA CYS A 269 -20.47 8.31 12.66
C CYS A 269 -21.19 7.53 13.76
N LEU A 270 -21.70 8.19 14.79
CA LEU A 270 -22.41 7.55 15.90
C LEU A 270 -23.81 7.06 15.49
N ALA A 271 -24.51 7.85 14.68
CA ALA A 271 -25.87 7.54 14.26
C ALA A 271 -25.94 6.50 13.12
N TYR A 272 -24.86 6.34 12.34
CA TYR A 272 -24.91 5.56 11.12
C TYR A 272 -25.08 4.05 11.37
N ASP A 273 -26.17 3.47 10.83
CA ASP A 273 -26.40 2.03 10.81
C ASP A 273 -25.90 1.43 9.48
N PRO A 274 -24.83 0.61 9.48
CA PRO A 274 -24.29 0.02 8.26
C PRO A 274 -25.23 -0.99 7.60
N LYS A 275 -26.24 -1.53 8.32
CA LYS A 275 -27.20 -2.49 7.76
C LYS A 275 -28.27 -1.81 6.93
N THR A 276 -28.85 -0.73 7.45
CA THR A 276 -29.90 0.04 6.76
C THR A 276 -29.33 1.12 5.85
N LYS A 277 -28.08 1.54 6.09
CA LYS A 277 -27.39 2.68 5.44
C LYS A 277 -28.03 4.03 5.74
N GLU A 278 -28.66 4.13 6.91
CA GLU A 278 -29.36 5.32 7.38
C GLU A 278 -28.84 5.70 8.76
N TYR A 279 -29.01 6.97 9.13
CA TYR A 279 -28.72 7.46 10.47
C TYR A 279 -29.90 7.14 11.39
N ASN A 280 -29.61 6.46 12.49
CA ASN A 280 -30.55 6.10 13.54
C ASN A 280 -30.00 6.58 14.90
N ILE A 281 -30.80 7.35 15.62
CA ILE A 281 -30.45 7.88 16.94
C ILE A 281 -31.24 7.25 18.10
N ASP A 282 -32.12 6.27 17.85
CA ASP A 282 -32.94 5.62 18.88
C ASP A 282 -32.10 4.97 19.98
N HIS A 283 -30.90 4.53 19.64
CA HIS A 283 -29.95 3.93 20.56
C HIS A 283 -29.25 4.96 21.47
N MET A 284 -29.39 6.26 21.21
CA MET A 284 -28.75 7.34 21.98
C MET A 284 -29.54 7.78 23.21
N GLY A 285 -30.70 7.16 23.48
CA GLY A 285 -31.55 7.47 24.63
C GLY A 285 -32.34 8.77 24.45
N GLU A 286 -32.41 9.59 25.50
CA GLU A 286 -33.09 10.90 25.44
C GLU A 286 -32.21 11.93 24.72
N VAL A 287 -32.59 12.25 23.48
CA VAL A 287 -31.93 13.26 22.64
C VAL A 287 -32.73 14.56 22.57
N SER A 288 -32.07 15.66 22.20
CA SER A 288 -32.77 16.94 22.03
C SER A 288 -33.75 16.92 20.85
N PRO A 289 -34.85 17.69 20.90
CA PRO A 289 -35.79 17.80 19.78
C PRO A 289 -35.12 18.29 18.48
N ASP A 290 -34.12 19.16 18.58
CA ASP A 290 -33.37 19.67 17.42
C ASP A 290 -32.51 18.59 16.77
N LEU A 291 -31.82 17.76 17.58
CA LEU A 291 -31.04 16.63 17.06
C LEU A 291 -31.94 15.61 16.37
N LYS A 292 -33.12 15.35 16.96
CA LYS A 292 -34.11 14.45 16.37
C LYS A 292 -34.63 14.98 15.04
N ARG A 293 -35.07 16.24 14.98
CA ARG A 293 -35.52 16.89 13.75
C ARG A 293 -34.44 16.88 12.66
N PHE A 294 -33.19 17.11 13.05
CA PHE A 294 -32.05 17.08 12.13
C PHE A 294 -31.91 15.71 11.47
N PHE A 295 -31.80 14.63 12.25
CA PHE A 295 -31.61 13.29 11.68
C PHE A 295 -32.88 12.72 11.04
N ASP A 296 -34.08 13.15 11.42
CA ASP A 296 -35.32 12.83 10.69
C ASP A 296 -35.31 13.42 9.27
N THR A 297 -34.70 14.60 9.12
CA THR A 297 -34.59 15.32 7.83
C THR A 297 -33.41 14.80 6.99
N TYR A 298 -32.26 14.58 7.63
CA TYR A 298 -31.00 14.18 7.00
C TYR A 298 -30.63 12.75 7.42
N ASN A 299 -31.52 11.78 7.17
CA ASN A 299 -31.37 10.40 7.64
C ASN A 299 -30.49 9.48 6.76
N LYS A 300 -29.91 9.99 5.67
CA LYS A 300 -29.11 9.20 4.72
C LYS A 300 -27.71 9.76 4.58
N GLN A 301 -26.79 8.90 4.14
CA GLN A 301 -25.43 9.31 3.79
C GLN A 301 -25.44 10.52 2.86
N LEU A 302 -24.62 11.50 3.19
CA LEU A 302 -24.58 12.79 2.52
C LEU A 302 -23.65 12.69 1.32
N GLU A 303 -24.16 12.63 0.10
CA GLU A 303 -23.29 12.72 -1.09
C GLU A 303 -22.57 14.07 -1.15
N THR A 304 -23.19 15.14 -0.63
CA THR A 304 -22.59 16.47 -0.44
C THR A 304 -23.32 17.22 0.66
N ASP A 305 -22.60 17.96 1.50
CA ASP A 305 -23.15 18.86 2.51
C ASP A 305 -23.73 20.14 1.87
N THR A 306 -24.83 20.64 2.42
CA THR A 306 -25.52 21.85 1.93
C THR A 306 -25.44 22.99 2.95
N TYR A 307 -25.51 24.23 2.48
CA TYR A 307 -25.50 25.40 3.36
C TYR A 307 -26.66 25.33 4.37
N GLU A 308 -27.85 24.94 3.93
CA GLU A 308 -29.05 24.78 4.75
C GLU A 308 -28.85 23.75 5.87
N MET A 309 -28.17 22.65 5.57
CA MET A 309 -27.85 21.64 6.58
C MET A 309 -26.94 22.21 7.68
N HIS A 310 -25.95 23.04 7.34
CA HIS A 310 -25.12 23.69 8.36
C HIS A 310 -25.90 24.70 9.21
N ILE A 311 -26.86 25.41 8.60
CA ILE A 311 -27.78 26.30 9.33
C ILE A 311 -28.64 25.49 10.31
N GLU A 312 -29.24 24.39 9.88
CA GLU A 312 -30.03 23.53 10.77
C GLU A 312 -29.17 22.87 11.85
N TRP A 313 -27.93 22.46 11.52
CA TRP A 313 -27.00 21.89 12.50
C TRP A 313 -26.60 22.91 13.58
N SER A 314 -26.44 24.19 13.23
CA SER A 314 -26.13 25.22 14.22
C SER A 314 -27.19 25.32 15.33
N LYS A 315 -28.46 25.02 15.02
CA LYS A 315 -29.54 24.96 16.03
C LYS A 315 -29.37 23.80 17.02
N VAL A 316 -28.71 22.73 16.59
CA VAL A 316 -28.45 21.54 17.42
C VAL A 316 -27.34 21.81 18.44
N VAL A 317 -26.32 22.58 18.05
CA VAL A 317 -25.10 22.80 18.86
C VAL A 317 -25.07 24.11 19.65
N ALA A 318 -26.01 25.04 19.42
CA ALA A 318 -26.12 26.35 20.08
C ALA A 318 -26.69 26.35 21.52
#